data_AF-A0A7S0DT56-F1
#
_entry.id   AF-A0A7S0DT56-F1
#
_cell.length_a   1.000
_cell.length_b   1.000
_cell.length_c   1.000
_cell.angle_alpha   90.00
_cell.angle_beta   90.00
_cell.angle_gamma   90.00
#
_symmetry.space_group_name_H-M   'P 1'
#
loop_
_entity.id
_entity.type
_entity.pdbx_description
1 polymer ?
#
loop_
_entity_poly.entity_id
_entity_poly.type
_entity_poly.pdbx_seq_one_letter_code
_entity_poly.pdbx_strand_id
1 'polypeptide(L)'
;EKVDDFDDATDGVGSKEDVALFDFSKKHVAGSSIKALDKMETVLAYVVGDALLTPFWPQGTGANHAILSSLDAAYAFRNACIVEREGKTKDIKQVMKEREGLFRAMRT
;
A
#
# COMPACT_ATOMS: atom_id res chain seq x y z
N GLU A 1 -6.54 15.28 -39.99
CA GLU A 1 -6.37 13.82 -40.07
C GLU A 1 -7.57 13.20 -39.38
N LYS A 2 -8.41 12.43 -40.10
CA LYS A 2 -9.49 11.68 -39.44
C LYS A 2 -8.80 10.55 -38.69
N VAL A 3 -9.04 10.47 -37.39
CA VAL A 3 -8.64 9.28 -36.64
C VAL A 3 -9.49 8.14 -37.19
N ASP A 4 -8.85 7.04 -37.55
CA ASP A 4 -9.53 5.81 -37.98
C ASP A 4 -10.52 5.35 -36.90
N ASP A 5 -11.54 4.57 -37.29
CA ASP A 5 -12.51 4.01 -36.33
C ASP A 5 -11.74 3.25 -35.23
N PHE A 6 -12.01 3.59 -33.97
CA PHE A 6 -11.42 2.91 -32.82
C PHE A 6 -12.14 1.58 -32.60
N ASP A 7 -11.49 0.47 -32.97
CA ASP A 7 -11.90 -0.84 -32.50
C ASP A 7 -11.52 -0.98 -31.02
N ASP A 8 -12.51 -1.20 -30.16
CA ASP A 8 -12.28 -1.40 -28.73
C ASP A 8 -11.56 -2.74 -28.47
N ALA A 9 -10.58 -2.70 -27.57
CA ALA A 9 -9.98 -3.93 -27.05
C ALA A 9 -11.03 -4.73 -26.27
N THR A 10 -10.86 -6.04 -26.20
CA THR A 10 -11.69 -6.88 -25.32
C THR A 10 -11.12 -6.89 -23.91
N ASP A 11 -12.01 -6.91 -22.91
CA ASP A 11 -11.65 -7.04 -21.51
C ASP A 11 -10.89 -8.34 -21.23
N GLY A 12 -10.29 -8.47 -20.03
CA GLY A 12 -9.53 -9.67 -19.65
C GLY A 12 -10.34 -10.98 -19.65
N VAL A 13 -11.66 -10.93 -19.80
CA VAL A 13 -12.57 -12.07 -19.92
C VAL A 13 -12.89 -12.39 -21.39
N GLY A 14 -12.60 -11.46 -22.31
CA GLY A 14 -12.74 -11.64 -23.76
C GLY A 14 -14.18 -11.49 -24.27
N SER A 15 -15.10 -10.97 -23.44
CA SER A 15 -16.54 -10.99 -23.73
C SER A 15 -17.17 -9.62 -23.91
N LYS A 16 -16.47 -8.56 -23.49
CA LYS A 16 -16.93 -7.17 -23.52
C LYS A 16 -15.80 -6.26 -23.99
N GLU A 17 -16.17 -5.08 -24.49
CA GLU A 17 -15.25 -3.97 -24.73
C GLU A 17 -14.56 -3.57 -23.41
N ASP A 18 -13.27 -3.24 -23.47
CA ASP A 18 -12.43 -2.91 -22.31
C ASP A 18 -12.67 -1.48 -21.81
N VAL A 19 -13.93 -1.23 -21.45
CA VAL A 19 -14.40 0.05 -20.92
C VAL A 19 -15.04 -0.19 -19.56
N ALA A 20 -14.55 0.52 -18.55
CA ALA A 20 -15.05 0.42 -17.19
C ALA A 20 -15.24 1.81 -16.55
N LEU A 21 -16.27 1.90 -15.71
CA LEU A 21 -16.59 3.10 -14.94
C LEU A 21 -16.10 2.93 -13.49
N PHE A 22 -15.37 3.93 -12.98
CA PHE A 22 -14.85 3.97 -11.62
C PHE A 22 -15.28 5.24 -10.90
N ASP A 23 -15.59 5.12 -9.61
CA ASP A 23 -15.91 6.25 -8.74
C ASP A 23 -14.66 6.77 -8.02
N PHE A 24 -14.24 7.99 -8.35
CA PHE A 24 -13.11 8.69 -7.71
C PHE A 24 -13.53 9.76 -6.69
N SER A 25 -14.81 9.81 -6.31
CA SER A 25 -15.34 10.83 -5.39
C SER A 25 -14.73 10.74 -3.99
N LYS A 26 -14.18 9.57 -3.62
CA LYS A 26 -13.57 9.33 -2.31
C LYS A 26 -12.17 8.74 -2.46
N LYS A 27 -11.23 9.29 -1.71
CA LYS A 27 -9.92 8.72 -1.51
C LYS A 27 -9.89 7.98 -0.17
N HIS A 28 -9.59 6.69 -0.21
CA HIS A 28 -9.41 5.88 0.99
C HIS A 28 -7.93 5.86 1.41
N VAL A 29 -7.71 5.99 2.71
CA VAL A 29 -6.38 5.98 3.34
C VAL A 29 -6.48 5.14 4.60
N ALA A 30 -5.57 4.19 4.79
CA ALA A 30 -5.56 3.39 6.00
C ALA A 30 -5.34 4.27 7.25
N GLY A 31 -5.95 3.88 8.36
CA GLY A 31 -5.74 4.57 9.65
C GLY A 31 -4.33 4.39 10.21
N SER A 32 -3.62 3.34 9.78
CA SER A 32 -2.27 2.98 10.22
C SER A 32 -1.64 2.04 9.17
N SER A 33 -0.31 2.11 9.01
CA SER A 33 0.47 1.27 8.09
C SER A 33 0.96 -0.04 8.73
N ILE A 34 0.89 -0.14 10.06
CA ILE A 34 1.31 -1.31 10.84
C ILE A 34 0.56 -1.42 12.17
N LYS A 35 0.13 -2.63 12.53
CA LYS A 35 -0.55 -2.89 13.80
C LYS A 35 0.00 -4.15 14.47
N ALA A 36 0.23 -4.06 15.78
CA ALA A 36 0.46 -5.24 16.61
C ALA A 36 -0.90 -5.86 16.98
N LEU A 37 -1.02 -7.16 16.76
CA LEU A 37 -2.19 -7.95 17.15
C LEU A 37 -1.85 -8.73 18.41
N ASP A 38 -2.64 -8.53 19.47
CA ASP A 38 -2.51 -9.30 20.71
C ASP A 38 -2.98 -10.74 20.45
N LYS A 39 -2.02 -11.62 20.17
CA LYS A 39 -2.16 -13.08 20.20
C LYS A 39 -1.15 -13.65 21.21
N MET A 40 -1.14 -14.97 21.41
CA MET A 40 -0.13 -15.63 22.27
C MET A 40 1.31 -15.30 21.85
N GLU A 41 1.51 -14.96 20.57
CA GLU A 41 2.75 -14.42 20.00
C GLU A 41 2.48 -13.02 19.42
N THR A 42 3.49 -12.14 19.42
CA THR A 42 3.35 -10.79 18.84
C THR A 42 3.30 -10.88 17.32
N VAL A 43 2.11 -10.69 16.74
CA VAL A 43 1.94 -10.65 15.28
C VAL A 43 1.89 -9.20 14.81
N LEU A 44 2.79 -8.82 13.90
CA LEU A 44 2.77 -7.52 13.24
C LEU A 44 2.06 -7.64 11.88
N ALA A 45 0.94 -6.92 11.74
CA ALA A 45 0.20 -6.80 10.50
C ALA A 45 0.61 -5.53 9.75
N TYR A 46 0.94 -5.66 8.48
CA TYR A 46 1.38 -4.57 7.61
C TYR A 46 0.37 -4.34 6.49
N VAL A 47 0.12 -3.07 6.14
CA VAL A 47 -0.70 -2.69 4.99
C VAL A 47 0.19 -1.96 3.97
N VAL A 48 0.07 -2.30 2.69
CA VAL A 48 0.87 -1.74 1.58
C VAL A 48 0.00 -1.53 0.33
N GLY A 49 0.50 -0.80 -0.66
CA GLY A 49 -0.21 -0.59 -1.93
C GLY A 49 -1.51 0.21 -1.79
N ASP A 50 -2.47 -0.08 -2.66
CA ASP A 50 -3.75 0.64 -2.74
C ASP A 50 -4.60 0.51 -1.47
N ALA A 51 -4.39 -0.57 -0.70
CA ALA A 51 -5.02 -0.76 0.61
C ALA A 51 -4.46 0.21 1.66
N LEU A 52 -3.21 0.67 1.51
CA LEU A 52 -2.60 1.67 2.39
C LEU A 52 -3.02 3.08 1.97
N LEU A 53 -2.93 3.37 0.67
CA LEU A 53 -3.22 4.67 0.09
C LEU A 53 -3.81 4.48 -1.30
N THR A 54 -5.12 4.65 -1.43
CA THR A 54 -5.80 4.49 -2.72
C THR A 54 -5.31 5.58 -3.70
N PRO A 55 -4.84 5.20 -4.90
CA PRO A 55 -4.34 6.15 -5.87
C PRO A 55 -5.48 6.87 -6.58
N PHE A 56 -5.19 8.09 -7.04
CA PHE A 56 -5.98 8.73 -8.08
C PHE A 56 -5.23 8.54 -9.40
N TRP A 57 -5.74 7.69 -10.29
CA TRP A 57 -5.00 7.27 -11.49
C TRP A 57 -4.54 8.41 -12.39
N PRO A 58 -5.31 9.50 -12.59
CA PRO A 58 -4.84 10.64 -13.38
C PRO A 58 -3.57 11.30 -12.85
N GLN A 59 -3.21 11.12 -11.57
CA GLN A 59 -1.94 11.61 -11.01
C GLN A 59 -0.76 10.65 -11.25
N GLY A 60 -1.00 9.40 -11.66
CA GLY A 60 0.05 8.43 -11.96
C GLY A 60 0.92 7.98 -10.77
N THR A 61 0.47 8.17 -9.52
CA THR A 61 1.29 7.90 -8.31
C THR A 61 1.13 6.50 -7.72
N GLY A 62 0.19 5.69 -8.21
CA GLY A 62 -0.15 4.39 -7.61
C GLY A 62 1.02 3.41 -7.52
N ALA A 63 1.72 3.18 -8.63
CA ALA A 63 2.86 2.27 -8.66
C ALA A 63 4.00 2.72 -7.71
N ASN A 64 4.29 4.03 -7.69
CA ASN A 64 5.32 4.59 -6.82
C ASN A 64 4.99 4.34 -5.34
N HIS A 65 3.76 4.67 -4.91
CA HIS A 65 3.33 4.43 -3.53
C HIS A 65 3.30 2.95 -3.18
N ALA A 66 2.90 2.07 -4.10
CA ALA A 66 2.89 0.63 -3.86
C ALA A 66 4.29 0.06 -3.63
N ILE A 67 5.27 0.47 -4.44
CA ILE A 67 6.66 0.04 -4.27
C ILE A 67 7.24 0.61 -2.98
N LEU A 68 7.09 1.92 -2.74
CA LEU A 68 7.63 2.59 -1.55
C LEU A 68 7.06 2.00 -0.25
N SER A 69 5.75 1.79 -0.19
CA SER A 69 5.10 1.20 0.99
C SER A 69 5.53 -0.25 1.25
N SER A 70 5.83 -1.01 0.19
CA SER A 70 6.33 -2.39 0.26
C SER A 70 7.78 -2.44 0.77
N LEU A 71 8.65 -1.55 0.27
CA LEU A 71 10.03 -1.45 0.74
C LEU A 71 10.10 -1.00 2.20
N ASP A 72 9.28 -0.02 2.59
CA ASP A 72 9.12 0.39 3.97
C ASP A 72 8.64 -0.78 4.86
N ALA A 73 7.74 -1.63 4.36
CA ALA A 73 7.26 -2.79 5.11
C ALA A 73 8.36 -3.81 5.34
N ALA A 74 9.15 -4.09 4.29
CA ALA A 74 10.31 -4.98 4.38
C ALA A 74 11.38 -4.43 5.34
N TYR A 75 11.61 -3.11 5.33
CA TYR A 75 12.54 -2.45 6.25
C TYR A 75 12.09 -2.57 7.71
N ALA A 76 10.83 -2.24 7.98
CA ALA A 76 10.25 -2.38 9.32
C ALA A 76 10.23 -3.84 9.79
N PHE A 77 9.90 -4.79 8.91
CA PHE A 77 9.96 -6.22 9.21
C PHE A 77 11.37 -6.68 9.58
N ARG A 78 12.38 -6.31 8.79
CA ARG A 78 13.79 -6.61 9.09
C ARG A 78 14.19 -6.09 10.47
N ASN A 79 13.83 -4.84 10.79
CA ASN A 79 14.17 -4.24 12.08
C ASN A 79 13.42 -4.92 13.24
N ALA A 80 12.15 -5.31 13.05
CA ALA A 80 11.40 -6.07 14.04
C ALA A 80 12.08 -7.42 14.34
N CYS A 81 12.53 -8.15 13.32
CA CYS A 81 13.28 -9.41 13.49
C CYS A 81 14.60 -9.22 14.26
N ILE A 82 15.32 -8.11 14.04
CA ILE A 82 16.55 -7.80 14.79
C ILE A 82 16.22 -7.55 16.27
N VAL A 83 15.22 -6.70 16.51
CA VAL A 83 14.76 -6.36 17.87
C VAL A 83 14.30 -7.59 18.64
N GLU A 84 13.56 -8.49 17.98
CA GLU A 84 13.09 -9.74 18.55
C GLU A 84 14.27 -10.65 18.94
N ARG A 85 15.27 -10.81 18.07
CA ARG A 85 16.50 -11.59 18.35
C ARG A 85 17.30 -11.02 19.53
N GLU A 86 17.29 -9.70 19.72
CA GLU A 86 17.96 -9.03 20.83
C GLU A 86 17.14 -9.03 22.14
N GLY A 87 15.90 -9.54 22.13
CA GLY A 87 15.02 -9.57 23.30
C GLY A 87 14.50 -8.19 23.74
N LYS A 88 14.53 -7.18 22.85
CA LYS A 88 14.20 -5.78 23.20
C LYS A 88 12.79 -5.40 22.78
N THR A 89 11.75 -6.02 23.34
CA THR A 89 10.34 -5.80 22.94
C THR A 89 9.89 -4.32 22.94
N LYS A 90 10.46 -3.47 23.81
CA LYS A 90 10.17 -2.01 23.81
C LYS A 90 10.56 -1.33 22.49
N ASP A 91 11.52 -1.89 21.77
CA ASP A 91 12.01 -1.34 20.51
C ASP A 91 11.10 -1.70 19.33
N ILE A 92 10.18 -2.67 19.46
CA ILE A 92 9.15 -2.95 18.44
C ILE A 92 8.23 -1.74 18.26
N LYS A 93 7.87 -1.07 19.36
CA LYS A 93 7.05 0.16 19.31
C LYS A 93 7.77 1.28 18.55
N GLN A 94 9.10 1.32 18.64
CA GLN A 94 9.91 2.29 17.91
C GLN A 94 9.91 1.96 16.40
N VAL A 95 10.09 0.70 16.02
CA VAL A 95 9.96 0.25 14.62
C VAL A 95 8.58 0.59 14.04
N MET A 96 7.51 0.35 14.79
CA MET A 96 6.16 0.73 14.37
C MET A 96 6.03 2.25 14.17
N LYS A 97 6.57 3.05 15.11
CA LYS A 97 6.54 4.51 15.04
C LYS A 97 7.30 5.06 13.83
N GLU A 98 8.44 4.46 13.50
CA GLU A 98 9.24 4.83 12.31
C GLU A 98 8.46 4.59 11.02
N ARG A 99 7.84 3.42 10.89
CA ARG A 99 6.99 3.09 9.74
C ARG A 99 5.79 4.03 9.60
N GLU A 100 5.16 4.41 10.71
CA GLU A 100 4.09 5.43 10.71
C GLU A 100 4.61 6.83 10.32
N GLY A 101 5.89 7.13 10.59
CA GLY A 101 6.56 8.32 10.09
C GLY A 101 6.67 8.31 8.56
N LEU A 102 7.16 7.21 7.99
CA LEU A 102 7.30 7.04 6.54
C LEU A 102 5.95 7.04 5.83
N PHE A 103 4.93 6.40 6.40
CA PHE A 103 3.57 6.46 5.89
C PHE A 103 3.01 7.88 5.84
N ARG A 104 3.24 8.70 6.88
CA ARG A 104 2.82 10.10 6.88
C ARG A 104 3.51 10.92 5.79
N ALA A 105 4.79 10.67 5.53
CA ALA A 105 5.52 11.32 4.45
C ALA A 105 5.00 10.93 3.04
N MET A 106 4.42 9.73 2.87
CA MET A 106 3.77 9.34 1.61
C MET A 106 2.38 9.97 1.41
N ARG A 107 1.78 10.55 2.46
CA ARG A 107 0.46 11.18 2.39
C ARG A 107 0.48 12.65 1.96
N THR A 108 1.61 13.32 2.17
CA THR A 108 1.84 14.72 1.77
C THR A 108 2.16 14.82 0.30
#